data_AF-A0A3C0JAZ6-F1
#
_entry.id   AF-A0A3C0JAZ6-F1
#
_cell.length_a   1.000
_cell.length_b   1.000
_cell.length_c   1.000
_cell.angle_alpha   90.00
_cell.angle_beta   90.00
_cell.angle_gamma   90.00
#
_symmetry.space_group_name_H-M   'P 1'
#
loop_
_entity.id
_entity.type
_entity.pdbx_description
1 polymer ?
#
loop_
_entity_poly.entity_id
_entity_poly.type
_entity_poly.pdbx_seq_one_letter_code
_entity_poly.pdbx_strand_id
1 'polypeptide(L)' 'MADLILPDLGPMLIERIDRVAQVRGWTRQAVLLDLIEHGLFQREEEIRGGGFDSPEVDALSDAIKALQAISPGRDL' A
#
# COMPACT_ATOMS: atom_id res chain seq x y z
N MET A 1 -17.20 -11.43 -5.76
CA MET A 1 -15.89 -11.83 -5.19
C MET A 1 -15.57 -13.20 -5.73
N ALA A 2 -14.34 -13.44 -6.17
CA ALA A 2 -13.91 -14.79 -6.50
C ALA A 2 -13.82 -15.62 -5.22
N ASP A 3 -14.26 -16.87 -5.24
CA ASP A 3 -14.03 -17.78 -4.12
C ASP A 3 -12.54 -18.08 -4.03
N LEU A 4 -11.92 -17.61 -2.94
CA LEU A 4 -10.52 -17.89 -2.64
C LEU A 4 -10.43 -19.14 -1.77
N ILE A 5 -9.85 -20.20 -2.31
CA ILE A 5 -9.50 -21.39 -1.54
C ILE A 5 -8.02 -21.28 -1.17
N LEU A 6 -7.74 -21.32 0.14
CA LEU A 6 -6.37 -21.36 0.68
C LEU A 6 -6.09 -22.76 1.22
N PRO A 7 -5.70 -23.72 0.37
CA PRO A 7 -5.31 -25.04 0.84
C PRO A 7 -4.00 -24.97 1.64
N ASP A 8 -3.81 -25.93 2.54
CA ASP A 8 -2.55 -26.17 3.26
C ASP A 8 -2.07 -25.06 4.21
N LEU A 9 -3.02 -24.32 4.80
CA LEU A 9 -2.72 -23.41 5.91
C LEU A 9 -2.13 -24.19 7.09
N GLY A 10 -0.87 -23.89 7.44
CA GLY A 10 -0.22 -24.51 8.60
C GLY A 10 -0.96 -24.22 9.91
N PRO A 11 -0.93 -25.16 10.88
CA PRO A 11 -1.74 -25.08 12.10
C PRO A 11 -1.43 -23.83 12.94
N MET A 12 -0.17 -23.40 12.98
CA MET A 12 0.23 -22.19 13.69
C MET A 12 -0.36 -20.91 13.07
N LEU A 13 -0.56 -20.88 11.74
CA LEU A 13 -1.16 -19.72 11.09
C LEU A 13 -2.67 -19.68 11.35
N ILE A 14 -3.33 -20.84 11.34
CA ILE A 14 -4.75 -20.99 11.71
C ILE A 14 -4.97 -20.47 13.14
N GLU A 15 -4.15 -20.89 14.10
CA GLU A 15 -4.27 -20.44 15.50
C GLU A 15 -4.13 -18.92 15.63
N ARG A 16 -3.20 -18.32 14.88
CA ARG A 16 -3.01 -16.86 14.87
C ARG A 16 -4.22 -16.13 14.29
N ILE A 17 -4.78 -16.62 13.18
CA ILE A 17 -6.00 -16.07 12.56
C ILE A 17 -7.15 -16.16 13.55
N ASP A 18 -7.30 -17.29 14.24
CA ASP A 18 -8.35 -17.51 15.24
C ASP A 18 -8.25 -16.55 16.42
N ARG A 19 -7.03 -16.32 16.90
CA ARG A 19 -6.79 -15.37 18.00
C ARG A 19 -7.19 -13.95 17.61
N VAL A 20 -6.86 -13.52 16.39
CA VAL A 20 -7.25 -12.20 15.87
C VAL A 20 -8.76 -12.11 15.70
N ALA A 21 -9.38 -13.14 15.11
CA ALA A 21 -10.82 -13.24 14.94
C ALA A 21 -11.55 -13.11 16.28
N GLN A 22 -11.10 -13.85 17.30
CA GLN A 22 -11.67 -13.79 18.64
C GLN A 22 -11.55 -12.41 19.28
N VAL A 23 -10.36 -11.80 19.24
CA VAL A 23 -10.11 -10.49 19.85
C VAL A 23 -10.92 -9.38 19.18
N ARG A 24 -11.09 -9.44 17.85
CA ARG A 24 -11.83 -8.43 17.09
C ARG A 24 -13.33 -8.74 16.94
N GLY A 25 -13.79 -9.92 17.37
CA GLY A 25 -15.16 -10.38 17.11
C GLY A 25 -15.47 -10.59 15.63
N TRP A 26 -14.45 -10.94 14.84
CA TRP A 26 -14.54 -11.09 13.39
C TRP A 26 -14.63 -12.56 12.98
N THR A 27 -15.13 -12.82 11.77
CA THR A 27 -15.04 -14.16 11.17
C THR A 27 -13.64 -14.41 10.63
N ARG A 28 -13.23 -15.68 10.49
CA ARG A 28 -11.96 -16.05 9.84
C ARG A 28 -11.82 -15.43 8.44
N GLN A 29 -12.91 -15.42 7.67
CA GLN A 29 -12.95 -14.83 6.33
C GLN A 29 -12.66 -13.33 6.37
N ALA A 30 -13.26 -12.59 7.32
CA ALA A 30 -13.02 -11.16 7.46
C ALA A 30 -11.57 -10.87 7.85
N VAL A 31 -10.98 -11.66 8.75
CA VAL A 31 -9.55 -11.55 9.10
C VAL A 31 -8.67 -11.84 7.90
N LEU A 32 -8.97 -12.88 7.12
CA LEU A 32 -8.18 -13.22 5.92
C LEU A 32 -8.24 -12.11 4.88
N LEU A 33 -9.42 -11.52 4.65
CA LEU A 33 -9.57 -10.39 3.73
C LEU A 33 -8.75 -9.19 4.20
N ASP A 34 -8.90 -8.81 5.46
CA ASP A 34 -8.15 -7.71 6.09
C ASP A 34 -6.63 -7.92 5.98
N LEU A 35 -6.15 -9.15 6.22
CA LEU A 35 -4.73 -9.49 6.10
C LEU A 35 -4.22 -9.43 4.65
N ILE A 36 -5.03 -9.84 3.67
CA ILE A 36 -4.67 -9.75 2.24
C ILE A 36 -4.59 -8.29 1.81
N GLU A 37 -5.58 -7.46 2.19
CA GLU A 37 -5.61 -6.04 1.86
C GLU A 37 -4.42 -5.30 2.47
N HIS A 38 -4.19 -5.45 3.78
CA HIS A 38 -3.06 -4.82 4.46
C HIS A 38 -1.72 -5.36 3.96
N GLY A 39 -1.62 -6.66 3.70
CA GLY A 39 -0.42 -7.27 3.15
C GLY A 39 -0.11 -6.74 1.75
N LEU A 40 -1.12 -6.59 0.89
CA LEU A 40 -0.95 -6.02 -0.44
C LEU A 40 -0.51 -4.56 -0.35
N PHE A 41 -1.17 -3.76 0.49
CA PHE A 41 -0.80 -2.37 0.72
C PHE A 41 0.67 -2.24 1.17
N GLN A 42 1.10 -3.04 2.15
CA GLN A 42 2.48 -3.03 2.61
C GLN A 42 3.48 -3.39 1.49
N ARG A 43 3.16 -4.37 0.65
CA ARG A 43 4.01 -4.75 -0.49
C ARG A 43 4.05 -3.68 -1.57
N GLU A 44 2.94 -3.01 -1.82
CA GLU A 44 2.89 -1.88 -2.75
C GLU A 44 3.73 -0.70 -2.25
N GLU A 45 3.73 -0.42 -0.94
CA GLU A 45 4.62 0.58 -0.34
C GLU A 45 6.10 0.20 -0.47
N GLU A 46 6.46 -1.07 -0.24
CA GLU A 46 7.83 -1.57 -0.43
C GLU A 46 8.30 -1.42 -1.89
N ILE A 47 7.44 -1.72 -2.86
CA ILE A 47 7.73 -1.58 -4.30
C ILE A 47 7.87 -0.11 -4.69
N ARG A 48 7.09 0.79 -4.08
CA ARG A 48 7.21 2.24 -4.26
C ARG A 48 8.43 2.84 -3.55
N GLY A 49 9.31 2.03 -2.96
CA GLY A 49 10.66 2.44 -2.59
C GLY A 49 10.76 3.47 -1.47
N GLY A 50 9.77 3.57 -0.58
CA GLY A 50 9.86 4.45 0.59
C GLY A 50 9.86 5.95 0.31
N GLY A 51 9.56 6.39 -0.92
CA GLY A 51 9.41 7.79 -1.23
C GLY A 51 8.96 7.99 -2.67
N PHE A 52 7.78 8.58 -2.84
CA PHE A 52 7.40 9.47 -3.95
C PHE A 52 7.93 9.16 -5.38
N ASP A 53 8.13 7.90 -5.78
CA ASP A 53 8.30 7.48 -7.19
C ASP A 53 6.93 7.46 -7.86
N SER A 54 6.28 8.62 -7.88
CA SER A 54 5.04 8.86 -8.58
C SER A 54 5.38 9.80 -9.76
N PRO A 55 4.94 9.50 -10.99
CA PRO A 55 5.10 10.38 -12.14
C PRO A 55 4.68 11.83 -11.86
N GLU A 56 3.76 12.02 -10.92
CA GLU A 56 3.29 13.31 -10.44
C GLU A 56 4.35 14.07 -9.63
N VAL A 57 5.23 13.39 -8.88
CA VAL A 57 6.35 14.00 -8.15
C VAL A 57 7.46 14.41 -9.11
N ASP A 58 7.75 13.57 -10.10
CA ASP A 58 8.67 13.91 -11.18
C ASP A 58 8.14 15.11 -11.96
N ALA A 59 6.86 15.08 -12.35
CA ALA A 59 6.21 16.18 -13.04
C ALA A 59 6.20 17.47 -12.20
N LEU A 60 5.97 17.38 -10.89
CA LEU A 60 6.02 18.53 -9.98
C LEU A 60 7.44 19.08 -9.82
N SER A 61 8.44 18.20 -9.66
CA SER A 61 9.85 18.58 -9.62
C SER A 61 10.27 19.29 -10.90
N ASP A 62 9.87 18.77 -12.05
CA ASP A 62 10.19 19.35 -13.35
C ASP A 62 9.49 20.69 -13.57
N ALA A 63 8.23 20.83 -13.13
CA ALA A 63 7.52 22.11 -13.15
C ALA A 63 8.20 23.16 -12.24
N ILE A 64 8.64 22.78 -11.05
CA ILE A 64 9.37 23.68 -10.13
C ILE A 64 10.71 24.10 -10.73
N LYS A 65 11.48 23.17 -11.31
CA LYS A 65 12.73 23.49 -12.01
C LYS A 65 12.49 24.45 -13.17
N ALA A 66 11.43 24.24 -13.96
CA ALA A 66 11.06 25.12 -15.05
C ALA A 66 10.72 26.54 -14.55
N LEU A 67 9.99 26.65 -13.44
CA LEU A 67 9.67 27.95 -12.81
C LEU A 67 10.91 28.65 -12.24
N GLN A 68 11.84 27.91 -11.64
CA GLN A 68 13.10 28.47 -11.11
C GLN A 68 14.07 28.90 -12.22
N ALA A 69 14.05 28.22 -13.36
CA ALA A 69 14.83 28.59 -14.53
C ALA A 69 14.36 29.92 -15.16
N ILE A 70 13.12 30.33 -14.88
CA ILE A 70 12.62 31.66 -15.20
C ILE A 70 13.14 32.60 -14.11
N SER A 71 14.24 33.29 -14.39
CA SER A 71 14.77 34.32 -13.49
C SER A 71 13.68 35.33 -13.13
N PRO A 72 13.47 35.68 -11.85
CA PRO A 72 12.55 36.75 -11.49
C PRO A 72 13.11 38.06 -12.07
N GLY A 73 12.46 38.56 -13.11
CA GLY A 73 12.81 39.84 -13.76
C GLY A 73 13.46 39.73 -15.14
N ARG A 74 12.85 39.02 -16.09
CA ARG A 74 13.06 39.34 -17.51
C ARG A 74 11.74 39.82 -18.14
N ASP A 75 11.71 41.15 -18.24
CA ASP A 75 10.96 42.02 -19.15
C ASP A 75 9.52 42.44 -18.80
N LEU A 76 9.42 43.55 -18.05
CA LEU A 76 8.71 44.75 -18.49
C LEU A 76 9.66 45.95 -18.38
#